data_AF-A0A498DBV7-F1
#
_entry.id   AF-A0A498DBV7-F1
#
_cell.length_a   1.000
_cell.length_b   1.000
_cell.length_c   1.000
_cell.angle_alpha   90.00
_cell.angle_beta   90.00
_cell.angle_gamma   90.00
#
_symmetry.space_group_name_H-M   'P 1'
#
loop_
_entity.id
_entity.type
_entity.pdbx_description
1 polymer ?
#
loop_
_entity_poly.entity_id
_entity_poly.type
_entity_poly.pdbx_seq_one_letter_code
_entity_poly.pdbx_strand_id
1 'polypeptide(L)'
;MGTEKHQDKPLSLQANNDAISQDRRNVLQAVAAALLLPLCPLYSAPVLATPVIEADVSARLAFKRMSQLLTGYQDLNPEMLEQLYEVFRQEPWGMDHLKRVDDKLSGVSDQNHVLARLDKGEHWFFGHFLTTWITGIYYHQSGNKMISYEHALMHEAFHDLRPTPGMSDQAFGYWSEAPLMHEAA
;
A
#
# COMPACT_ATOMS: atom_id res chain seq x y z
N MET A 1 1.31 -3.01 -67.63
CA MET A 1 2.50 -2.15 -67.57
C MET A 1 2.54 -1.57 -66.17
N GLY A 2 3.58 -1.88 -65.38
CA GLY A 2 3.74 -1.39 -63.99
C GLY A 2 3.54 -2.45 -62.91
N THR A 3 4.49 -3.36 -62.76
CA THR A 3 4.64 -4.24 -61.59
C THR A 3 5.62 -3.59 -60.61
N GLU A 4 5.15 -3.05 -59.49
CA GLU A 4 6.03 -2.64 -58.38
C GLU A 4 6.34 -3.85 -57.50
N LYS A 5 7.61 -4.23 -57.48
CA LYS A 5 8.17 -5.24 -56.56
C LYS A 5 8.53 -4.53 -55.25
N HIS A 6 7.77 -4.80 -54.20
CA HIS A 6 8.18 -4.48 -52.83
C HIS A 6 9.24 -5.49 -52.40
N GLN A 7 10.44 -4.99 -52.08
CA GLN A 7 11.61 -5.80 -51.77
C GLN A 7 11.86 -5.70 -50.27
N ASP A 8 11.38 -6.70 -49.52
CA ASP A 8 11.62 -6.81 -48.08
C ASP A 8 13.08 -7.21 -47.84
N LYS A 9 13.81 -6.32 -47.15
CA LYS A 9 15.19 -6.51 -46.74
C LYS A 9 15.17 -7.01 -45.28
N PRO A 10 15.65 -8.22 -44.96
CA PRO A 10 15.72 -8.65 -43.57
C PRO A 10 16.80 -7.86 -42.83
N LEU A 11 16.37 -7.10 -41.82
CA LEU A 11 17.23 -6.42 -40.86
C LEU A 11 18.00 -7.46 -40.05
N SER A 12 19.32 -7.30 -40.03
CA SER A 12 20.32 -8.22 -39.49
C SER A 12 20.20 -8.45 -37.98
N LEU A 13 19.67 -9.62 -37.59
CA LEU A 13 19.68 -10.13 -36.22
C LEU A 13 21.10 -10.45 -35.68
N GLN A 14 22.12 -10.51 -36.54
CA GLN A 14 23.50 -10.84 -36.14
C GLN A 14 24.23 -9.68 -35.43
N ALA A 15 23.94 -8.42 -35.75
CA ALA A 15 24.65 -7.28 -35.15
C ALA A 15 24.34 -7.08 -33.65
N ASN A 16 23.16 -7.50 -33.18
CA ASN A 16 22.77 -7.34 -31.78
C ASN A 16 23.43 -8.37 -30.85
N ASN A 17 23.75 -9.57 -31.34
CA ASN A 17 24.33 -10.62 -30.50
C ASN A 17 25.81 -10.37 -30.20
N ASP A 18 26.54 -9.73 -31.12
CA ASP A 18 27.95 -9.41 -30.93
C ASP A 18 28.15 -8.25 -29.94
N ALA A 19 27.27 -7.24 -29.98
CA ALA A 19 27.27 -6.12 -29.03
C ALA A 19 26.99 -6.57 -27.58
N ILE A 20 26.00 -7.47 -27.39
CA ILE A 20 25.64 -8.01 -26.08
C ILE A 20 26.76 -8.90 -25.50
N SER A 21 27.54 -9.57 -26.37
CA SER A 21 28.65 -10.45 -25.97
C SER A 21 29.91 -9.66 -25.53
N GLN A 22 30.17 -8.51 -26.15
CA GLN A 22 31.30 -7.63 -25.77
C GLN A 22 31.06 -6.90 -24.45
N ASP A 23 29.83 -6.45 -24.17
CA ASP A 23 29.50 -5.77 -22.90
C ASP A 23 29.69 -6.68 -21.67
N ARG A 24 29.38 -7.97 -21.79
CA ARG A 24 29.53 -8.92 -20.67
C ARG A 24 30.99 -9.22 -20.33
N ARG A 25 31.91 -9.18 -21.31
CA ARG A 25 33.35 -9.38 -21.06
C ARG A 25 34.00 -8.15 -20.40
N ASN A 26 33.52 -6.96 -20.74
CA ASN A 26 33.99 -5.72 -20.10
C ASN A 26 33.53 -5.61 -18.64
N VAL A 27 32.32 -6.10 -18.33
CA VAL A 27 31.81 -6.15 -16.94
C VAL A 27 32.59 -7.15 -16.08
N LEU A 28 33.05 -8.29 -16.64
CA LEU A 28 33.85 -9.26 -15.89
C LEU A 28 35.32 -8.83 -15.69
N GLN A 29 35.88 -8.01 -16.60
CA GLN A 29 37.21 -7.43 -16.40
C GLN A 29 37.22 -6.31 -15.36
N ALA A 30 36.11 -5.58 -15.20
CA ALA A 30 35.97 -4.57 -14.14
C ALA A 30 35.91 -5.19 -12.73
N VAL A 31 35.53 -6.46 -12.59
CA VAL A 31 35.48 -7.16 -11.29
C VAL A 31 36.84 -7.77 -10.89
N ALA A 32 37.71 -8.08 -11.86
CA ALA A 32 39.01 -8.71 -11.59
C ALA A 32 40.12 -7.74 -11.16
N ALA A 33 39.96 -6.42 -11.39
CA ALA A 33 40.94 -5.40 -11.02
C ALA A 33 40.78 -4.87 -9.58
N ALA A 34 39.83 -5.38 -8.80
CA ALA A 34 39.58 -4.96 -7.42
C ALA A 34 40.30 -5.82 -6.35
N LEU A 35 41.17 -6.74 -6.74
CA LEU A 35 41.83 -7.70 -5.83
C LEU A 35 43.27 -7.34 -5.42
N LEU A 36 43.75 -6.14 -5.70
CA LEU A 36 45.11 -5.73 -5.32
C LEU A 36 45.16 -4.28 -4.83
N LEU A 37 44.62 -4.02 -3.63
CA LEU A 37 45.07 -2.90 -2.81
C LEU A 37 45.21 -3.31 -1.33
N PRO A 38 46.20 -2.73 -0.63
CA PRO A 38 46.84 -3.29 0.55
C PRO A 38 46.03 -3.07 1.83
N LEU A 39 46.41 -3.83 2.86
CA LEU A 39 46.06 -3.69 4.27
C LEU A 39 46.05 -2.22 4.74
N CYS A 40 44.90 -1.57 4.67
CA CYS A 40 44.62 -0.37 5.45
C CYS A 40 43.97 -0.79 6.77
N PRO A 41 44.42 -0.27 7.92
CA PRO A 41 43.86 -0.61 9.21
C PRO A 41 42.39 -0.20 9.27
N LEU A 42 41.61 -1.07 9.90
CA LEU A 42 40.21 -0.96 10.29
C LEU A 42 39.85 0.45 10.77
N TYR A 43 39.47 1.33 9.84
CA TYR A 43 38.52 2.39 10.16
C TYR A 43 37.14 1.79 9.90
N SER A 44 36.54 1.25 10.96
CA SER A 44 35.10 1.09 11.05
C SER A 44 34.47 2.48 10.89
N ALA A 45 34.26 2.91 9.65
CA ALA A 45 33.31 3.97 9.40
C ALA A 45 31.98 3.49 9.99
N PRO A 46 31.33 4.24 10.89
CA PRO A 46 29.97 3.92 11.26
C PRO A 46 29.16 3.99 9.97
N VAL A 47 28.73 2.83 9.48
CA VAL A 47 27.72 2.75 8.44
C VAL A 47 26.49 3.42 9.04
N LEU A 48 26.24 4.68 8.66
CA LEU A 48 25.02 5.42 8.95
C LEU A 48 23.87 4.83 8.11
N ALA A 49 23.62 3.53 8.28
CA ALA A 49 22.33 2.90 8.00
C ALA A 49 21.52 3.04 9.30
N THR A 50 20.28 3.49 9.37
CA THR A 50 19.23 3.63 8.33
C THR A 50 18.08 4.41 9.00
N PRO A 51 18.08 5.77 9.02
CA PRO A 51 16.96 6.51 9.61
C PRO A 51 15.67 6.38 8.79
N VAL A 52 15.80 6.13 7.48
CA VAL A 52 14.66 6.07 6.55
C VAL A 52 13.83 4.79 6.74
N ILE A 53 14.47 3.64 6.97
CA ILE A 53 13.77 2.36 7.12
C ILE A 53 13.01 2.32 8.45
N GLU A 54 13.63 2.81 9.53
CA GLU A 54 13.00 2.83 10.85
C GLU A 54 11.78 3.76 10.91
N ALA A 55 11.88 4.93 10.26
CA ALA A 55 10.77 5.87 10.16
C ALA A 55 9.56 5.30 9.41
N ASP A 56 9.79 4.60 8.28
CA ASP A 56 8.70 3.99 7.50
C ASP A 56 8.00 2.85 8.26
N VAL A 57 8.78 1.98 8.92
CA VAL A 57 8.21 0.91 9.76
C VAL A 57 7.36 1.50 10.90
N SER A 58 7.83 2.55 11.56
CA SER A 58 7.07 3.23 12.61
C SER A 58 5.78 3.85 12.09
N ALA A 59 5.82 4.51 10.93
CA ALA A 59 4.64 5.09 10.29
C ALA A 59 3.60 4.02 9.89
N ARG A 60 4.05 2.89 9.35
CA ARG A 60 3.18 1.73 9.04
C ARG A 60 2.48 1.18 10.29
N LEU A 61 3.20 1.06 11.40
CA LEU A 61 2.63 0.61 12.67
C LEU A 61 1.62 1.62 13.23
N ALA A 62 1.93 2.92 13.16
CA ALA A 62 0.99 3.98 13.54
C ALA A 62 -0.28 3.93 12.67
N PHE A 63 -0.13 3.76 11.36
CA PHE A 63 -1.25 3.62 10.42
C PHE A 63 -2.14 2.43 10.76
N LYS A 64 -1.54 1.27 11.04
CA LYS A 64 -2.27 0.07 11.49
C LYS A 64 -3.03 0.32 12.78
N ARG A 65 -2.34 0.82 13.81
CA ARG A 65 -2.95 1.12 15.13
C ARG A 65 -4.13 2.07 14.99
N MET A 66 -3.97 3.15 14.23
CA MET A 66 -5.03 4.10 13.98
C MET A 66 -6.20 3.43 13.25
N SER A 67 -5.92 2.64 12.20
CA SER A 67 -6.97 1.89 11.47
C SER A 67 -7.78 0.99 12.39
N GLN A 68 -7.12 0.23 13.27
CA GLN A 68 -7.80 -0.66 14.23
C GLN A 68 -8.63 0.14 15.24
N LEU A 69 -8.10 1.27 15.72
CA LEU A 69 -8.79 2.14 16.68
C LEU A 69 -10.04 2.77 16.06
N LEU A 70 -9.95 3.26 14.81
CA LEU A 70 -11.06 3.99 14.17
C LEU A 70 -12.19 3.07 13.74
N THR A 71 -11.83 1.87 13.27
CA THR A 71 -12.79 0.91 12.72
C THR A 71 -13.36 0.01 13.81
N GLY A 72 -12.63 -0.20 14.91
CA GLY A 72 -12.94 -1.21 15.92
C GLY A 72 -12.54 -2.63 15.51
N TYR A 73 -12.04 -2.83 14.29
CA TYR A 73 -11.63 -4.13 13.77
C TYR A 73 -10.17 -4.42 14.11
N GLN A 74 -9.93 -5.51 14.84
CA GLN A 74 -8.57 -5.94 15.19
C GLN A 74 -7.88 -6.66 14.04
N ASP A 75 -8.64 -7.43 13.26
CA ASP A 75 -8.13 -8.26 12.16
C ASP A 75 -8.46 -7.62 10.81
N LEU A 76 -7.84 -6.47 10.54
CA LEU A 76 -7.97 -5.78 9.25
C LEU A 76 -7.26 -6.56 8.14
N ASN A 77 -7.87 -6.62 6.96
CA ASN A 77 -7.27 -7.26 5.79
C ASN A 77 -5.88 -6.65 5.50
N PRO A 78 -4.80 -7.46 5.49
CA PRO A 78 -3.44 -6.94 5.42
C PRO A 78 -3.10 -6.32 4.06
N GLU A 79 -3.69 -6.83 2.97
CA GLU A 79 -3.46 -6.29 1.63
C GLU A 79 -4.12 -4.91 1.48
N MET A 80 -5.37 -4.76 1.91
CA MET A 80 -6.06 -3.47 1.90
C MET A 80 -5.35 -2.46 2.81
N LEU A 81 -4.92 -2.89 4.01
CA LEU A 81 -4.15 -2.05 4.93
C LEU A 81 -2.89 -1.49 4.26
N GLU A 82 -2.14 -2.35 3.55
CA GLU A 82 -0.92 -1.98 2.84
C GLU A 82 -1.20 -1.00 1.71
N GLN A 83 -2.19 -1.30 0.86
CA GLN A 83 -2.54 -0.44 -0.26
C GLN A 83 -3.05 0.94 0.20
N LEU A 84 -3.81 0.99 1.30
CA LEU A 84 -4.23 2.24 1.91
C LEU A 84 -3.05 3.04 2.41
N TYR A 85 -2.15 2.41 3.17
CA TYR A 85 -0.94 3.07 3.66
C TYR A 85 -0.16 3.73 2.51
N GLU A 86 0.06 3.00 1.41
CA GLU A 86 0.79 3.51 0.27
C GLU A 86 0.12 4.72 -0.41
N VAL A 87 -1.22 4.72 -0.49
CA VAL A 87 -1.94 5.86 -1.06
C VAL A 87 -1.84 7.09 -0.14
N PHE A 88 -2.04 6.92 1.17
CA PHE A 88 -1.90 8.02 2.12
C PHE A 88 -0.47 8.56 2.20
N ARG A 89 0.55 7.69 2.10
CA ARG A 89 1.97 8.09 2.10
C ARG A 89 2.35 8.96 0.91
N GLN A 90 1.68 8.79 -0.22
CA GLN A 90 1.93 9.57 -1.44
C GLN A 90 1.31 10.97 -1.40
N GLU A 91 0.39 11.22 -0.47
CA GLU A 91 -0.24 12.52 -0.34
C GLU A 91 0.68 13.51 0.40
N PRO A 92 0.77 14.78 -0.05
CA PRO A 92 1.62 15.78 0.59
C PRO A 92 1.30 16.01 2.08
N TRP A 93 0.07 15.72 2.49
CA TRP A 93 -0.44 15.92 3.84
C TRP A 93 -0.51 14.62 4.66
N GLY A 94 -0.38 13.44 4.04
CA GLY A 94 -0.78 12.18 4.64
C GLY A 94 0.06 11.77 5.85
N MET A 95 1.38 11.80 5.72
CA MET A 95 2.29 11.39 6.80
C MET A 95 2.29 12.39 7.97
N ASP A 96 2.19 13.69 7.66
CA ASP A 96 2.12 14.73 8.69
C ASP A 96 0.83 14.62 9.52
N HIS A 97 -0.32 14.40 8.87
CA HIS A 97 -1.58 14.21 9.58
C HIS A 97 -1.58 12.88 10.36
N LEU A 98 -1.07 11.80 9.78
CA LEU A 98 -0.94 10.52 10.46
C LEU A 98 -0.13 10.67 11.75
N LYS A 99 1.05 11.31 11.67
CA LYS A 99 1.89 11.53 12.84
C LYS A 99 1.19 12.36 13.90
N ARG A 100 0.58 13.48 13.52
CA ARG A 100 -0.10 14.39 14.46
C ARG A 100 -1.27 13.71 15.17
N VAL A 101 -2.06 12.93 14.43
CA VAL A 101 -3.18 12.17 15.00
C VAL A 101 -2.66 11.05 15.90
N ASP A 102 -1.64 10.31 15.48
CA ASP A 102 -1.02 9.25 16.29
C ASP A 102 -0.41 9.80 17.60
N ASP A 103 0.29 10.93 17.55
CA ASP A 103 0.83 11.60 18.74
C ASP A 103 -0.30 11.98 19.72
N LYS A 104 -1.47 12.38 19.22
CA LYS A 104 -2.66 12.72 20.05
C LYS A 104 -3.40 11.48 20.58
N LEU A 105 -3.37 10.39 19.84
CA LEU A 105 -3.90 9.09 20.24
C LEU A 105 -3.00 8.42 21.30
N SER A 106 -1.69 8.65 21.22
CA SER A 106 -0.72 8.12 22.16
C SER A 106 -1.01 8.65 23.57
N GLY A 107 -1.45 7.76 24.46
CA GLY A 107 -1.78 8.07 25.86
C GLY A 107 -3.25 8.37 26.15
N VAL A 108 -4.18 8.19 25.20
CA VAL A 108 -5.63 8.31 25.45
C VAL A 108 -6.26 6.94 25.58
N SER A 109 -6.91 6.67 26.71
CA SER A 109 -7.67 5.43 26.95
C SER A 109 -9.14 5.50 26.53
N ASP A 110 -9.68 6.70 26.31
CA ASP A 110 -11.08 6.94 25.93
C ASP A 110 -11.19 7.56 24.54
N GLN A 111 -11.77 6.81 23.60
CA GLN A 111 -11.97 7.24 22.22
C GLN A 111 -12.82 8.52 22.09
N ASN A 112 -13.77 8.75 23.00
CA ASN A 112 -14.63 9.94 22.93
C ASN A 112 -13.86 11.23 23.21
N HIS A 113 -12.82 11.17 24.04
CA HIS A 113 -11.95 12.30 24.30
C HIS A 113 -10.95 12.58 23.17
N VAL A 114 -10.71 11.62 22.28
CA VAL A 114 -9.81 11.81 21.13
C VAL A 114 -10.40 12.82 20.16
N LEU A 115 -11.67 12.63 19.76
CA LEU A 115 -12.32 13.48 18.76
C LEU A 115 -12.33 14.96 19.19
N ALA A 116 -12.54 15.22 20.47
CA ALA A 116 -12.53 16.58 21.03
C ALA A 116 -11.15 17.29 20.93
N ARG A 117 -10.05 16.55 20.74
CA ARG A 117 -8.67 17.10 20.66
C ARG A 117 -8.19 17.33 19.23
N LEU A 118 -8.98 16.91 18.24
CA LEU A 118 -8.63 17.07 16.84
C LEU A 118 -8.96 18.50 16.38
N ASP A 119 -8.07 19.10 15.60
CA ASP A 119 -8.38 20.35 14.89
C ASP A 119 -9.23 20.09 13.64
N LYS A 120 -9.59 21.14 12.89
CA LYS A 120 -10.43 21.00 11.69
C LYS A 120 -9.78 20.15 10.60
N GLY A 121 -8.47 20.26 10.40
CA GLY A 121 -7.75 19.49 9.38
C GLY A 121 -7.65 18.01 9.76
N GLU A 122 -7.40 17.75 11.04
CA GLU A 122 -7.36 16.39 11.59
C GLU A 122 -8.74 15.73 11.60
N HIS A 123 -9.82 16.47 11.87
CA HIS A 123 -11.19 15.96 11.72
C HIS A 123 -11.50 15.56 10.28
N TRP A 124 -11.11 16.41 9.31
CA TRP A 124 -11.26 16.09 7.90
C TRP A 124 -10.47 14.83 7.53
N PHE A 125 -9.19 14.76 7.93
CA PHE A 125 -8.32 13.62 7.69
C PHE A 125 -8.92 12.34 8.28
N PHE A 126 -9.39 12.40 9.52
CA PHE A 126 -10.01 11.28 10.23
C PHE A 126 -11.28 10.80 9.52
N GLY A 127 -12.16 11.72 9.12
CA GLY A 127 -13.37 11.39 8.38
C GLY A 127 -13.06 10.78 7.01
N HIS A 128 -12.07 11.33 6.31
CA HIS A 128 -11.59 10.80 5.03
C HIS A 128 -10.98 9.41 5.17
N PHE A 129 -10.17 9.20 6.20
CA PHE A 129 -9.56 7.92 6.55
C PHE A 129 -10.60 6.84 6.83
N LEU A 130 -11.57 7.13 7.71
CA LEU A 130 -12.64 6.19 8.06
C LEU A 130 -13.54 5.89 6.86
N THR A 131 -13.91 6.91 6.08
CA THR A 131 -14.71 6.73 4.86
C THR A 131 -14.00 5.78 3.89
N THR A 132 -12.68 5.94 3.72
CA THR A 132 -11.89 5.10 2.82
C THR A 132 -11.90 3.63 3.26
N TRP A 133 -11.82 3.34 4.56
CA TRP A 133 -11.98 1.99 5.10
C TRP A 133 -13.38 1.42 4.88
N ILE A 134 -14.42 2.22 5.15
CA ILE A 134 -15.81 1.81 5.01
C ILE A 134 -16.14 1.46 3.56
N THR A 135 -15.76 2.31 2.61
CA THR A 135 -16.14 2.13 1.21
C THR A 135 -15.14 1.36 0.37
N GLY A 136 -13.91 1.18 0.88
CA GLY A 136 -12.82 0.58 0.10
C GLY A 136 -12.38 1.40 -1.10
N ILE A 137 -12.74 2.69 -1.12
CA ILE A 137 -12.45 3.62 -2.22
C ILE A 137 -11.81 4.86 -1.63
N TYR A 138 -10.66 5.21 -2.17
CA TYR A 138 -9.96 6.43 -1.85
C TYR A 138 -10.40 7.56 -2.78
N TYR A 139 -10.78 8.71 -2.18
CA TYR A 139 -11.26 9.90 -2.89
C TYR A 139 -10.42 11.12 -2.54
N HIS A 140 -9.56 11.59 -3.43
CA HIS A 140 -8.84 12.85 -3.21
C HIS A 140 -8.53 13.57 -4.53
N GLN A 141 -7.88 14.73 -4.45
CA GLN A 141 -7.49 15.54 -5.61
C GLN A 141 -6.59 14.78 -6.61
N SER A 142 -5.82 13.81 -6.11
CA SER A 142 -4.98 12.91 -6.92
C SER A 142 -5.80 11.95 -7.79
N GLY A 143 -7.09 11.79 -7.50
CA GLY A 143 -8.02 10.94 -8.23
C GLY A 143 -8.81 10.01 -7.29
N ASN A 144 -9.73 9.27 -7.89
CA ASN A 144 -10.47 8.22 -7.20
C ASN A 144 -9.80 6.88 -7.47
N LYS A 145 -9.51 6.11 -6.42
CA LYS A 145 -8.89 4.78 -6.54
C LYS A 145 -9.71 3.76 -5.75
N MET A 146 -10.19 2.73 -6.42
CA MET A 146 -10.71 1.55 -5.73
C MET A 146 -9.53 0.79 -5.14
N ILE A 147 -9.56 0.60 -3.82
CA ILE A 147 -8.53 -0.10 -3.07
C ILE A 147 -8.91 -1.57 -2.95
N SER A 148 -10.07 -1.83 -2.37
CA SER A 148 -10.66 -3.17 -2.36
C SER A 148 -12.17 -3.05 -2.29
N TYR A 149 -12.86 -3.71 -3.22
CA TYR A 149 -14.32 -3.81 -3.17
C TYR A 149 -14.75 -4.88 -2.17
N GLU A 150 -14.12 -6.06 -2.24
CA GLU A 150 -14.47 -7.22 -1.41
C GLU A 150 -14.23 -6.98 0.08
N HIS A 151 -13.13 -6.32 0.44
CA HIS A 151 -12.72 -6.11 1.84
C HIS A 151 -13.17 -4.76 2.41
N ALA A 152 -14.03 -4.01 1.71
CA ALA A 152 -14.58 -2.77 2.25
C ALA A 152 -15.46 -3.08 3.48
N LEU A 153 -15.27 -2.36 4.58
CA LEU A 153 -15.93 -2.69 5.85
C LEU A 153 -17.46 -2.57 5.79
N MET A 154 -18.00 -1.79 4.85
CA MET A 154 -19.45 -1.72 4.63
C MET A 154 -20.06 -3.04 4.14
N HIS A 155 -19.25 -3.95 3.59
CA HIS A 155 -19.69 -5.29 3.20
C HIS A 155 -19.54 -6.26 4.37
N GLU A 156 -18.41 -6.20 5.08
CA GLU A 156 -18.13 -7.02 6.26
C GLU A 156 -19.21 -6.86 7.34
N ALA A 157 -19.65 -5.62 7.61
CA ALA A 157 -20.65 -5.31 8.63
C ALA A 157 -22.03 -5.96 8.39
N PHE A 158 -22.30 -6.45 7.18
CA PHE A 158 -23.56 -7.10 6.82
C PHE A 158 -23.35 -8.45 6.13
N HIS A 159 -22.15 -9.03 6.23
CA HIS A 159 -21.78 -10.25 5.51
C HIS A 159 -22.65 -11.45 5.92
N ASP A 160 -23.11 -11.47 7.17
CA ASP A 160 -24.04 -12.45 7.72
C ASP A 160 -25.47 -12.32 7.15
N LEU A 161 -25.88 -11.12 6.77
CA LEU A 161 -27.22 -10.84 6.24
C LEU A 161 -27.29 -10.91 4.72
N ARG A 162 -26.23 -10.48 4.04
CA ARG A 162 -26.16 -10.44 2.58
C ARG A 162 -24.72 -10.63 2.11
N PRO A 163 -24.51 -11.41 1.03
CA PRO A 163 -23.22 -11.50 0.40
C PRO A 163 -22.88 -10.17 -0.30
N THR A 164 -21.59 -9.94 -0.50
CA THR A 164 -21.08 -8.81 -1.26
C THR A 164 -21.63 -8.83 -2.69
N PRO A 165 -22.21 -7.75 -3.23
CA PRO A 165 -22.81 -7.79 -4.57
C PRO A 165 -21.83 -8.27 -5.64
N GLY A 166 -22.25 -9.23 -6.47
CA GLY A 166 -21.41 -9.84 -7.49
C GLY A 166 -20.52 -10.99 -6.99
N MET A 167 -20.45 -11.20 -5.67
CA MET A 167 -19.86 -12.39 -5.04
C MET A 167 -21.00 -13.16 -4.37
N SER A 168 -21.17 -14.45 -4.65
CA SER A 168 -22.17 -15.28 -3.95
C SER A 168 -21.49 -16.53 -3.44
N ASP A 169 -21.34 -16.63 -2.14
CA ASP A 169 -20.89 -17.82 -1.41
C ASP A 169 -22.08 -18.60 -0.81
N GLN A 170 -23.26 -17.99 -0.76
CA GLN A 170 -24.48 -18.59 -0.23
C GLN A 170 -25.21 -19.50 -1.23
N ALA A 171 -25.95 -20.48 -0.68
CA ALA A 171 -26.83 -21.33 -1.47
C ALA A 171 -27.99 -20.54 -2.08
N PHE A 172 -28.50 -21.00 -3.21
CA PHE A 172 -29.70 -20.44 -3.82
C PHE A 172 -30.87 -20.46 -2.82
N GLY A 173 -31.55 -19.33 -2.65
CA GLY A 173 -32.69 -19.21 -1.74
C GLY A 173 -32.35 -18.82 -0.31
N TYR A 174 -31.09 -18.51 0.03
CA TYR A 174 -30.70 -18.08 1.39
C TYR A 174 -31.54 -16.89 1.91
N TRP A 175 -31.97 -16.00 1.01
CA TRP A 175 -32.81 -14.83 1.32
C TRP A 175 -34.24 -15.17 1.77
N SER A 176 -34.66 -16.45 1.68
CA SER A 176 -35.98 -16.88 2.13
C SER A 176 -36.05 -17.07 3.64
N GLU A 177 -34.91 -17.22 4.31
CA GLU A 177 -34.82 -17.36 5.76
C GLU A 177 -34.68 -15.97 6.40
N ALA A 178 -35.44 -15.72 7.46
CA ALA A 178 -35.32 -14.48 8.20
C ALA A 178 -34.00 -14.46 8.98
N PRO A 179 -33.28 -13.33 9.03
CA PRO A 179 -32.06 -13.24 9.82
C PRO A 179 -32.29 -13.54 11.29
N LEU A 180 -31.39 -14.32 11.89
CA LEU A 180 -31.39 -14.53 13.33
C LEU A 180 -30.88 -13.24 13.99
N MET A 181 -31.72 -12.57 14.78
CA MET A 181 -31.26 -11.46 15.60
C MET A 181 -30.38 -12.03 16.72
N HIS A 182 -29.07 -11.85 16.62
CA HIS A 182 -28.18 -12.08 17.74
C HIS A 182 -28.43 -10.97 18.77
N GLU A 183 -28.90 -11.32 19.97
CA GLU A 183 -28.90 -10.37 21.09
C GLU A 183 -27.47 -9.89 21.30
N ALA A 184 -27.26 -8.58 21.20
CA ALA A 184 -25.97 -7.96 21.42
C ALA A 184 -25.51 -8.28 22.86
N ALA A 185 -24.41 -9.02 22.97
CA ALA A 185 -23.78 -9.38 24.24
C ALA A 185 -23.09 -8.17 24.91
#